data_AF-A0A662RP10-F1
#
_entry.id   AF-A0A662RP10-F1
#
_cell.length_a   1.000
_cell.length_b   1.000
_cell.length_c   1.000
_cell.angle_alpha   90.00
_cell.angle_beta   90.00
_cell.angle_gamma   90.00
#
_symmetry.space_group_name_H-M   'P 1'
#
loop_
_entity.id
_entity.type
_entity.pdbx_description
1 polymer ?
#
loop_
_entity_poly.entity_id
_entity_poly.type
_entity_poly.pdbx_seq_one_letter_code
_entity_poly.pdbx_strand_id
1 'polypeptide(L)'
;MFAGIDVGGANTKVATSATDGFIDTIYAPLWKNKAILYDVLLEVKQKFEIGAQAGIEAVGVVMTGELCDCFTTKREGVLHIKKTLSRVFKNVKFFDIDCAFRDGSEVDKDPLSFASTNWLASAKLLSEQYKDAIFIDIGSTTTDVIPIVRGEIKAKRTDLGRLKFGELIYSGVLRTNLATLLKKVEIGEKGENCRTSSELFAITADAYRVLGYLNKDDYRCESPDSHAFAGRENEGKSRISAMRRLARVVCCDLEEIGEDSVVSIAEQVKEAQVAELVASMKSMKQKYELKMVVSAGIGDFIVKEAADLLNIEFLSLSSRYGKEISAVFPAYAVTKLLEQTFS
;
A
#
# COMPACT_ATOMS: atom_id res chain seq x y z
N MET A 1 23.23 -14.36 1.80
CA MET A 1 22.26 -13.42 1.19
C MET A 1 21.23 -13.03 2.24
N PHE A 2 20.72 -11.79 2.21
CA PHE A 2 19.65 -11.36 3.11
C PHE A 2 18.31 -11.35 2.37
N ALA A 3 17.23 -11.65 3.08
CA ALA A 3 15.87 -11.56 2.57
C ALA A 3 15.02 -10.67 3.46
N GLY A 4 14.02 -10.03 2.87
CA GLY A 4 13.06 -9.16 3.53
C GLY A 4 11.66 -9.60 3.20
N ILE A 5 10.80 -9.61 4.21
CA ILE A 5 9.39 -10.02 4.10
C ILE A 5 8.52 -8.93 4.74
N ASP A 6 7.59 -8.38 3.96
CA ASP A 6 6.48 -7.55 4.44
C ASP A 6 5.20 -8.39 4.48
N VAL A 7 4.79 -8.80 5.69
CA VAL A 7 3.56 -9.56 5.89
C VAL A 7 2.38 -8.59 5.99
N GLY A 8 1.71 -8.39 4.87
CA GLY A 8 0.49 -7.59 4.78
C GLY A 8 -0.79 -8.39 4.99
N GLY A 9 -1.91 -7.69 5.07
CA GLY A 9 -3.21 -8.33 5.32
C GLY A 9 -3.79 -9.08 4.12
N ALA A 10 -3.47 -8.64 2.90
CA ALA A 10 -3.96 -9.24 1.65
C ALA A 10 -2.86 -9.84 0.78
N ASN A 11 -1.61 -9.39 0.95
CA ASN A 11 -0.46 -9.86 0.20
C ASN A 11 0.75 -9.91 1.12
N THR A 12 1.66 -10.85 0.85
CA THR A 12 3.01 -10.88 1.41
C THR A 12 3.99 -10.46 0.32
N LYS A 13 4.81 -9.44 0.58
CA LYS A 13 5.82 -8.96 -0.38
C LYS A 13 7.20 -9.37 0.07
N VAL A 14 8.06 -9.67 -0.88
CA VAL A 14 9.40 -10.21 -0.59
C VAL A 14 10.46 -9.62 -1.50
N ALA A 15 11.67 -9.49 -0.98
CA ALA A 15 12.84 -9.04 -1.71
C ALA A 15 14.11 -9.71 -1.17
N THR A 16 15.09 -10.01 -2.03
CA THR A 16 16.42 -10.47 -1.61
C THR A 16 17.52 -9.47 -2.00
N SER A 17 18.69 -9.56 -1.34
CA SER A 17 19.74 -8.53 -1.46
C SER A 17 20.64 -8.64 -2.70
N ALA A 18 20.55 -9.74 -3.45
CA ALA A 18 21.41 -10.05 -4.59
C ALA A 18 21.12 -9.23 -5.86
N THR A 19 22.12 -9.14 -6.75
CA THR A 19 22.04 -8.41 -8.04
C THR A 19 21.00 -8.98 -8.99
N ASP A 20 20.77 -10.29 -8.95
CA ASP A 20 19.70 -11.06 -9.59
C ASP A 20 18.60 -11.47 -8.58
N GLY A 21 18.47 -10.69 -7.51
CA GLY A 21 17.62 -10.98 -6.37
C GLY A 21 16.15 -11.15 -6.72
N PHE A 22 15.48 -11.99 -5.93
CA PHE A 22 14.08 -12.34 -6.11
C PHE A 22 13.19 -11.27 -5.47
N ILE A 23 12.23 -10.75 -6.25
CA ILE A 23 11.23 -9.78 -5.84
C ILE A 23 9.87 -10.27 -6.27
N ASP A 24 8.91 -10.33 -5.33
CA ASP A 24 7.57 -10.82 -5.65
C ASP A 24 6.51 -10.28 -4.67
N THR A 25 5.26 -10.31 -5.11
CA THR A 25 4.07 -10.07 -4.31
C THR A 25 3.17 -11.30 -4.39
N ILE A 26 3.07 -12.01 -3.28
CA ILE A 26 2.30 -13.26 -3.17
C ILE A 26 0.96 -12.95 -2.52
N TYR A 27 -0.13 -13.35 -3.18
CA TYR A 27 -1.47 -13.17 -2.64
C TYR A 27 -1.64 -14.01 -1.37
N ALA A 28 -1.99 -13.33 -0.27
CA ALA A 28 -2.05 -13.89 1.06
C ALA A 28 -3.20 -13.23 1.83
N PRO A 29 -4.46 -13.63 1.60
CA PRO A 29 -5.63 -13.03 2.22
C PRO A 29 -5.75 -13.43 3.69
N LEU A 30 -4.79 -12.95 4.50
CA LEU A 30 -4.70 -13.19 5.93
C LEU A 30 -6.00 -12.79 6.64
N TRP A 31 -6.62 -11.69 6.19
CA TRP A 31 -7.93 -11.23 6.65
C TRP A 31 -9.06 -12.27 6.56
N LYS A 32 -9.00 -13.22 5.61
CA LYS A 32 -9.99 -14.31 5.51
C LYS A 32 -9.66 -15.45 6.47
N ASN A 33 -8.39 -15.86 6.54
CA ASN A 33 -7.99 -17.06 7.29
C ASN A 33 -6.52 -17.00 7.70
N LYS A 34 -6.26 -16.96 9.02
CA LYS A 34 -4.89 -16.94 9.57
C LYS A 34 -4.03 -18.17 9.27
N ALA A 35 -4.63 -19.30 8.89
CA ALA A 35 -3.89 -20.51 8.52
C ALA A 35 -3.12 -20.35 7.20
N ILE A 36 -3.59 -19.49 6.29
CA ILE A 36 -3.00 -19.34 4.94
C ILE A 36 -1.55 -18.85 4.97
N LEU A 37 -1.17 -18.12 6.02
CA LEU A 37 0.16 -17.53 6.14
C LEU A 37 1.27 -18.60 6.15
N TYR A 38 1.01 -19.77 6.73
CA TYR A 38 2.02 -20.83 6.78
C TYR A 38 2.36 -21.33 5.38
N ASP A 39 1.35 -21.61 4.56
CA ASP A 39 1.53 -22.12 3.21
C ASP A 39 2.17 -21.07 2.29
N VAL A 40 1.75 -19.81 2.41
CA VAL A 40 2.37 -18.67 1.70
C VAL A 40 3.86 -18.55 2.04
N LEU A 41 4.23 -18.68 3.31
CA LEU A 41 5.64 -18.57 3.72
C LEU A 41 6.46 -19.79 3.27
N LEU A 42 5.86 -20.98 3.16
CA LEU A 42 6.51 -22.13 2.54
C LEU A 42 6.78 -21.90 1.04
N GLU A 43 5.83 -21.31 0.32
CA GLU A 43 6.03 -20.90 -1.08
C GLU A 43 7.17 -19.88 -1.19
N VAL A 44 7.17 -18.83 -0.35
CA VAL A 44 8.27 -17.84 -0.28
C VAL A 44 9.61 -18.54 -0.07
N LYS A 45 9.68 -19.47 0.88
CA LYS A 45 10.90 -20.22 1.18
C LYS A 45 11.41 -21.01 -0.02
N GLN A 46 10.52 -21.71 -0.71
CA GLN A 46 10.87 -22.46 -1.93
C GLN A 46 11.42 -21.52 -3.02
N LYS A 47 10.77 -20.36 -3.23
CA LYS A 47 11.24 -19.37 -4.20
C LYS A 47 12.61 -18.79 -3.83
N PHE A 48 12.87 -18.52 -2.55
CA PHE A 48 14.20 -18.14 -2.08
C PHE A 48 15.24 -19.24 -2.31
N GLU A 49 14.92 -20.51 -2.04
CA GLU A 49 15.83 -21.64 -2.25
C GLU A 49 16.18 -21.87 -3.72
N ILE A 50 15.25 -21.61 -4.64
CA ILE A 50 15.49 -21.67 -6.09
C ILE A 50 16.37 -20.51 -6.56
N GLY A 51 16.10 -19.29 -6.07
CA GLY A 51 16.82 -18.08 -6.51
C GLY A 51 18.17 -17.85 -5.83
N ALA A 52 18.38 -18.36 -4.61
CA ALA A 52 19.57 -18.07 -3.81
C ALA A 52 20.54 -19.26 -3.77
N GLN A 53 21.45 -19.33 -4.74
CA GLN A 53 22.52 -20.36 -4.76
C GLN A 53 23.37 -20.38 -3.47
N ALA A 54 23.54 -19.22 -2.83
CA ALA A 54 24.35 -19.04 -1.61
C ALA A 54 23.57 -19.19 -0.28
N GLY A 55 22.27 -19.50 -0.33
CA GLY A 55 21.42 -19.59 0.87
C GLY A 55 21.10 -18.24 1.55
N ILE A 56 20.05 -18.23 2.37
CA ILE A 56 19.60 -17.06 3.14
C ILE A 56 20.22 -17.10 4.54
N GLU A 57 20.99 -16.06 4.88
CA GLU A 57 21.70 -15.92 6.15
C GLU A 57 20.80 -15.41 7.28
N ALA A 58 19.96 -14.41 6.97
CA ALA A 58 18.96 -13.86 7.86
C ALA A 58 17.76 -13.32 7.09
N VAL A 59 16.60 -13.30 7.74
CA VAL A 59 15.34 -12.77 7.21
C VAL A 59 14.87 -11.60 8.03
N GLY A 60 14.74 -10.43 7.40
CA GLY A 60 14.21 -9.21 7.99
C GLY A 60 12.70 -9.14 7.79
N VAL A 61 11.97 -8.77 8.84
CA VAL A 61 10.51 -8.79 8.81
C VAL A 61 9.92 -7.46 9.25
N VAL A 62 8.99 -6.98 8.44
CA VAL A 62 7.99 -5.97 8.80
C VAL A 62 6.59 -6.54 8.62
N MET A 63 5.59 -5.95 9.26
CA MET A 63 4.20 -6.41 9.13
C MET A 63 3.19 -5.27 9.18
N THR A 64 2.08 -5.50 8.48
CA THR A 64 0.84 -4.70 8.51
C THR A 64 -0.42 -5.56 8.59
N GLY A 65 -0.29 -6.88 8.43
CA GLY A 65 -1.39 -7.83 8.52
C GLY A 65 -1.83 -8.15 9.95
N GLU A 66 -1.21 -7.58 10.98
CA GLU A 66 -1.50 -7.94 12.37
C GLU A 66 -2.89 -7.46 12.86
N LEU A 67 -3.50 -6.51 12.14
CA LEU A 67 -4.84 -5.98 12.43
C LEU A 67 -5.94 -6.65 11.59
N CYS A 68 -5.63 -7.72 10.86
CA CYS A 68 -6.62 -8.46 10.09
C CYS A 68 -7.76 -9.01 10.94
N ASP A 69 -8.99 -8.99 10.40
CA ASP A 69 -10.23 -9.41 11.06
C ASP A 69 -10.20 -10.86 11.60
N CYS A 70 -9.30 -11.70 11.10
CA CYS A 70 -9.06 -13.05 11.60
C CYS A 70 -8.41 -13.10 13.00
N PHE A 71 -7.99 -11.96 13.55
CA PHE A 71 -7.39 -11.83 14.87
C PHE A 71 -8.28 -11.03 15.81
N THR A 72 -8.39 -11.48 17.05
CA THR A 72 -9.16 -10.80 18.10
C THR A 72 -8.49 -9.51 18.54
N THR A 73 -7.15 -9.46 18.49
CA THR A 73 -6.36 -8.30 18.89
C THR A 73 -5.14 -8.14 17.99
N LYS A 74 -4.65 -6.90 17.87
CA LYS A 74 -3.37 -6.58 17.23
C LYS A 74 -2.21 -7.42 17.81
N ARG A 75 -2.22 -7.67 19.13
CA ARG A 75 -1.26 -8.53 19.83
C ARG A 75 -1.30 -9.97 19.32
N GLU A 76 -2.48 -10.54 19.16
CA GLU A 76 -2.65 -11.89 18.60
C GLU A 76 -2.06 -11.99 17.19
N GLY A 77 -2.36 -11.00 16.34
CA GLY A 77 -1.84 -10.95 14.98
C GLY A 77 -0.31 -10.93 14.91
N VAL A 78 0.34 -10.06 15.68
CA VAL A 78 1.82 -9.99 15.72
C VAL A 78 2.42 -11.31 16.16
N LEU A 79 1.92 -11.88 17.26
CA LEU A 79 2.44 -13.15 17.80
C LEU A 79 2.24 -14.31 16.82
N HIS A 80 1.11 -14.34 16.11
CA HIS A 80 0.84 -15.34 15.08
C HIS A 80 1.80 -15.22 13.89
N ILE A 81 1.99 -14.01 13.38
CA ILE A 81 2.93 -13.72 12.28
C ILE A 81 4.35 -14.14 12.70
N LYS A 82 4.81 -13.70 13.88
CA LYS A 82 6.12 -14.05 14.43
C LYS A 82 6.31 -15.57 14.52
N LYS A 83 5.35 -16.26 15.12
CA LYS A 83 5.40 -17.72 15.32
C LYS A 83 5.50 -18.45 13.98
N THR A 84 4.73 -18.01 12.98
CA THR A 84 4.68 -18.64 11.67
C THR A 84 6.00 -18.45 10.91
N LEU A 85 6.53 -17.22 10.88
CA LEU A 85 7.84 -16.93 10.29
C LEU A 85 8.97 -17.71 10.95
N SER A 86 9.00 -17.76 12.29
CA SER A 86 10.02 -18.47 13.06
C SER A 86 9.97 -19.99 12.88
N ARG A 87 8.83 -20.53 12.42
CA ARG A 87 8.69 -21.95 12.08
C ARG A 87 9.24 -22.27 10.69
N VAL A 88 9.16 -21.33 9.75
CA VAL A 88 9.52 -21.54 8.34
C VAL A 88 10.99 -21.19 8.07
N PHE A 89 11.45 -20.08 8.62
CA PHE A 89 12.78 -19.51 8.39
C PHE A 89 13.66 -19.59 9.64
N LYS A 90 14.99 -19.64 9.41
CA LYS A 90 16.00 -19.53 10.46
C LYS A 90 16.47 -18.07 10.56
N ASN A 91 16.99 -17.68 11.72
CA ASN A 91 17.59 -16.35 11.96
C ASN A 91 16.69 -15.18 11.51
N VAL A 92 15.45 -15.17 12.00
CA VAL A 92 14.46 -14.14 11.68
C VAL A 92 14.64 -12.94 12.61
N LYS A 93 14.79 -11.75 12.02
CA LYS A 93 14.91 -10.47 12.71
C LYS A 93 13.70 -9.60 12.42
N PHE A 94 13.05 -9.13 13.46
CA PHE A 94 11.84 -8.30 13.38
C PHE A 94 12.22 -6.83 13.53
N PHE A 95 11.73 -5.98 12.64
CA PHE A 95 12.00 -4.55 12.66
C PHE A 95 10.97 -3.84 13.55
N ASP A 96 11.44 -3.16 14.60
CA ASP A 96 10.61 -2.50 15.59
C ASP A 96 10.35 -1.02 15.26
N ILE A 97 9.51 -0.41 16.08
CA ILE A 97 9.08 1.00 16.01
C ILE A 97 10.21 2.02 16.24
N ASP A 98 11.35 1.57 16.78
CA ASP A 98 12.57 2.35 17.02
C ASP A 98 13.58 2.20 15.87
N CYS A 99 13.15 1.58 14.76
CA CYS A 99 13.97 1.28 13.59
C CYS A 99 15.14 0.31 13.87
N ALA A 100 14.96 -0.64 14.80
CA ALA A 100 15.97 -1.63 15.15
C ALA A 100 15.51 -3.05 14.84
N PHE A 101 16.47 -3.91 14.49
CA PHE A 101 16.23 -5.35 14.35
C PHE A 101 16.30 -6.05 15.70
N ARG A 102 15.27 -6.83 16.02
CA ARG A 102 15.14 -7.60 17.27
C ARG A 102 14.88 -9.06 16.99
N ASP A 103 15.23 -9.90 17.97
CA ASP A 103 14.89 -11.31 17.95
C ASP A 103 13.43 -11.56 18.33
N GLY A 104 12.90 -12.72 17.94
CA GLY A 104 11.52 -13.10 18.22
C GLY A 104 11.14 -13.12 19.71
N SER A 105 12.11 -13.20 20.62
CA SER A 105 11.89 -13.09 22.07
C SER A 105 11.49 -11.67 22.50
N GLU A 106 11.97 -10.63 21.83
CA GLU A 106 11.55 -9.26 22.12
C GLU A 106 10.13 -9.01 21.62
N VAL A 107 9.75 -9.65 20.51
CA VAL A 107 8.35 -9.67 20.04
C VAL A 107 7.43 -10.29 21.08
N ASP A 108 7.86 -11.32 21.83
CA ASP A 108 7.04 -11.89 22.91
C ASP A 108 6.82 -10.92 24.07
N LYS A 109 7.83 -10.10 24.39
CA LYS A 109 7.79 -9.12 25.49
C LYS A 109 6.92 -7.91 25.14
N ASP A 110 7.14 -7.33 23.97
CA ASP A 110 6.38 -6.18 23.49
C ASP A 110 5.92 -6.34 22.03
N PRO A 111 4.88 -7.16 21.77
CA PRO A 111 4.36 -7.37 20.43
C PRO A 111 3.94 -6.06 19.73
N LEU A 112 3.47 -5.06 20.46
CA LEU A 112 2.91 -3.87 19.84
C LEU A 112 3.97 -2.95 19.23
N SER A 113 5.24 -3.07 19.62
CA SER A 113 6.33 -2.32 19.00
C SER A 113 6.70 -2.82 17.59
N PHE A 114 6.15 -3.96 17.15
CA PHE A 114 6.38 -4.54 15.83
C PHE A 114 5.19 -4.40 14.88
N ALA A 115 4.10 -3.78 15.34
CA ALA A 115 2.89 -3.58 14.56
C ALA A 115 3.03 -2.39 13.60
N SER A 116 2.52 -2.52 12.38
CA SER A 116 2.53 -1.46 11.36
C SER A 116 3.92 -0.87 11.09
N THR A 117 4.99 -1.66 10.97
CA THR A 117 6.38 -1.16 10.81
C THR A 117 6.89 -1.10 9.36
N ASN A 118 6.08 -1.48 8.38
CA ASN A 118 6.45 -1.51 6.96
C ASN A 118 6.87 -0.12 6.41
N TRP A 119 6.06 0.92 6.65
CA TRP A 119 6.35 2.29 6.22
C TRP A 119 7.58 2.85 6.92
N LEU A 120 7.85 2.38 8.14
CA LEU A 120 8.99 2.82 8.94
C LEU A 120 10.31 2.31 8.35
N ALA A 121 10.37 1.06 7.89
CA ALA A 121 11.54 0.53 7.20
C ALA A 121 11.82 1.30 5.90
N SER A 122 10.78 1.56 5.09
CA SER A 122 10.89 2.37 3.87
C SER A 122 11.41 3.78 4.17
N ALA A 123 10.80 4.46 5.14
CA ALA A 123 11.19 5.80 5.54
C ALA A 123 12.62 5.83 6.13
N LYS A 124 13.02 4.80 6.89
CA LYS A 124 14.37 4.70 7.44
C LYS A 124 15.42 4.58 6.34
N LEU A 125 15.24 3.68 5.38
CA LEU A 125 16.17 3.56 4.25
C LEU A 125 16.24 4.86 3.43
N LEU A 126 15.08 5.48 3.15
CA LEU A 126 15.04 6.72 2.38
C LEU A 126 15.65 7.91 3.14
N SER A 127 15.52 7.96 4.46
CA SER A 127 16.13 9.01 5.28
C SER A 127 17.65 9.02 5.25
N GLU A 128 18.28 7.93 4.81
CA GLU A 128 19.72 7.86 4.59
C GLU A 128 20.14 8.64 3.34
N GLN A 129 19.29 8.65 2.32
CA GLN A 129 19.54 9.26 1.00
C GLN A 129 18.92 10.66 0.86
N TYR A 130 17.71 10.85 1.38
CA TYR A 130 16.93 12.08 1.26
C TYR A 130 16.67 12.62 2.67
N LYS A 131 17.51 13.59 3.07
CA LYS A 131 17.49 14.13 4.44
C LYS A 131 16.28 15.02 4.69
N ASP A 132 15.80 15.73 3.68
CA ASP A 132 14.68 16.66 3.79
C ASP A 132 13.67 16.39 2.67
N ALA A 133 12.71 15.49 2.93
CA ALA A 133 11.69 15.09 1.97
C ALA A 133 10.39 14.66 2.65
N ILE A 134 9.28 14.72 1.91
CA ILE A 134 8.05 14.00 2.26
C ILE A 134 8.11 12.67 1.53
N PHE A 135 8.20 11.55 2.25
CA PHE A 135 8.04 10.23 1.66
C PHE A 135 6.56 9.89 1.57
N ILE A 136 6.09 9.49 0.39
CA ILE A 136 4.70 9.10 0.15
C ILE A 136 4.68 7.69 -0.45
N ASP A 137 3.93 6.78 0.16
CA ASP A 137 3.68 5.43 -0.38
C ASP A 137 2.19 5.25 -0.57
N ILE A 138 1.75 5.14 -1.83
CA ILE A 138 0.35 4.87 -2.16
C ILE A 138 0.20 3.41 -2.57
N GLY A 139 -0.36 2.63 -1.65
CA GLY A 139 -0.71 1.24 -1.88
C GLY A 139 -2.12 1.06 -2.46
N SER A 140 -2.58 -0.18 -2.39
CA SER A 140 -3.93 -0.55 -2.83
C SER A 140 -5.04 0.03 -1.93
N THR A 141 -4.73 0.28 -0.65
CA THR A 141 -5.72 0.61 0.39
C THR A 141 -5.44 1.95 1.09
N THR A 142 -4.17 2.29 1.29
CA THR A 142 -3.75 3.43 2.09
C THR A 142 -2.70 4.25 1.38
N THR A 143 -2.57 5.49 1.82
CA THR A 143 -1.50 6.43 1.44
C THR A 143 -0.77 6.85 2.72
N ASP A 144 0.51 6.50 2.82
CA ASP A 144 1.38 6.95 3.90
C ASP A 144 2.01 8.30 3.52
N VAL A 145 2.00 9.29 4.43
CA VAL A 145 2.60 10.63 4.21
C VAL A 145 3.59 10.92 5.32
N ILE A 146 4.87 10.73 5.06
CA ILE A 146 5.91 10.64 6.08
C ILE A 146 6.92 11.79 5.93
N PRO A 147 6.88 12.82 6.81
CA PRO A 147 7.91 13.85 6.81
C PRO A 147 9.24 13.31 7.32
N ILE A 148 10.30 13.53 6.53
CA ILE A 148 11.70 13.28 6.88
C ILE A 148 12.41 14.64 6.93
N VAL A 149 13.03 14.96 8.06
CA VAL A 149 13.69 16.25 8.30
C VAL A 149 15.09 15.99 8.87
N ARG A 150 16.13 16.48 8.20
CA ARG A 150 17.55 16.23 8.52
C ARG A 150 17.87 14.74 8.70
N GLY A 151 17.21 13.86 7.95
CA GLY A 151 17.35 12.41 8.04
C GLY A 151 16.60 11.77 9.21
N GLU A 152 15.77 12.52 9.93
CA GLU A 152 14.92 12.01 10.99
C GLU A 152 13.46 11.91 10.55
N ILE A 153 12.83 10.78 10.86
CA ILE A 153 11.41 10.53 10.58
C ILE A 153 10.57 11.29 11.63
N LYS A 154 9.76 12.25 11.19
CA LYS A 154 8.93 13.10 12.07
C LYS A 154 7.47 12.63 12.21
N ALA A 155 7.09 11.58 11.50
CA ALA A 155 5.75 10.99 11.61
C ALA A 155 5.49 10.41 12.99
N LYS A 156 4.21 10.40 13.40
CA LYS A 156 3.71 9.63 14.54
C LYS A 156 3.96 8.15 14.31
N ARG A 157 4.16 7.44 15.43
CA ARG A 157 4.49 6.02 15.43
C ARG A 157 3.27 5.10 15.37
N THR A 158 2.11 5.56 15.83
CA THR A 158 0.87 4.78 15.84
C THR A 158 -0.06 5.21 14.72
N ASP A 159 -0.82 4.27 14.15
CA ASP A 159 -1.79 4.57 13.08
C ASP A 159 -2.83 5.60 13.52
N LEU A 160 -3.32 5.53 14.76
CA LEU A 160 -4.23 6.53 15.32
C LEU A 160 -3.59 7.93 15.35
N GLY A 161 -2.31 8.02 15.72
CA GLY A 161 -1.58 9.27 15.66
C GLY A 161 -1.49 9.77 14.23
N ARG A 162 -1.07 8.89 13.31
CA ARG A 162 -0.87 9.24 11.90
C ARG A 162 -2.16 9.71 11.22
N LEU A 163 -3.29 9.05 11.49
CA LEU A 163 -4.62 9.46 11.03
C LEU A 163 -4.99 10.87 11.52
N LYS A 164 -4.73 11.19 12.80
CA LYS A 164 -5.03 12.51 13.38
C LYS A 164 -4.21 13.64 12.77
N PHE A 165 -3.04 13.35 12.23
CA PHE A 165 -2.08 14.34 11.72
C PHE A 165 -1.94 14.33 10.19
N GLY A 166 -2.75 13.55 9.46
CA GLY A 166 -2.67 13.46 8.00
C GLY A 166 -1.41 12.76 7.49
N GLU A 167 -0.82 11.88 8.31
CA GLU A 167 0.37 11.08 7.96
C GLU A 167 0.00 9.65 7.50
N LEU A 168 -1.28 9.31 7.62
CA LEU A 168 -1.92 8.12 7.09
C LEU A 168 -3.29 8.53 6.56
N ILE A 169 -3.51 8.35 5.26
CA ILE A 169 -4.77 8.57 4.59
C ILE A 169 -5.32 7.19 4.20
N TYR A 170 -6.58 6.91 4.55
CA TYR A 170 -7.21 5.60 4.28
C TYR A 170 -7.83 5.53 2.88
N SER A 171 -6.99 5.87 1.90
CA SER A 171 -7.34 5.96 0.50
C SER A 171 -6.17 5.46 -0.34
N GLY A 172 -6.39 4.40 -1.11
CA GLY A 172 -5.42 3.82 -2.02
C GLY A 172 -5.96 3.71 -3.45
N VAL A 173 -5.14 3.15 -4.34
CA VAL A 173 -5.45 3.08 -5.78
C VAL A 173 -6.50 2.01 -6.12
N LEU A 174 -6.71 0.99 -5.27
CA LEU A 174 -7.56 -0.14 -5.65
C LEU A 174 -8.84 -0.28 -4.84
N ARG A 175 -8.75 -0.23 -3.50
CA ARG A 175 -9.77 -0.81 -2.61
C ARG A 175 -10.69 0.20 -1.92
N THR A 176 -10.48 1.50 -2.14
CA THR A 176 -11.24 2.54 -1.44
C THR A 176 -12.68 2.58 -1.97
N ASN A 177 -13.68 2.44 -1.09
CA ASN A 177 -15.08 2.64 -1.45
C ASN A 177 -15.31 4.10 -1.87
N LEU A 178 -15.89 4.35 -3.05
CA LEU A 178 -16.10 5.72 -3.52
C LEU A 178 -17.03 6.54 -2.61
N ALA A 179 -17.93 5.90 -1.86
CA ALA A 179 -18.80 6.57 -0.89
C ALA A 179 -18.04 7.24 0.28
N THR A 180 -16.76 6.88 0.50
CA THR A 180 -15.90 7.54 1.51
C THR A 180 -15.22 8.78 0.94
N LEU A 181 -15.08 8.89 -0.37
CA LEU A 181 -14.41 10.00 -1.05
C LEU A 181 -15.43 11.06 -1.51
N LEU A 182 -16.57 10.62 -2.03
CA LEU A 182 -17.55 11.47 -2.68
C LEU A 182 -18.90 11.32 -2.00
N LYS A 183 -19.42 12.42 -1.43
CA LYS A 183 -20.82 12.53 -0.95
C LYS A 183 -21.78 13.04 -2.01
N LYS A 184 -21.23 13.65 -3.05
CA LYS A 184 -21.91 14.16 -4.22
C LYS A 184 -20.94 14.12 -5.41
N VAL A 185 -21.51 14.08 -6.60
CA VAL A 185 -20.81 14.17 -7.88
C VAL A 185 -21.55 15.15 -8.78
N GLU A 186 -20.84 15.77 -9.71
CA GLU A 186 -21.42 16.56 -10.79
C GLU A 186 -21.57 15.67 -12.02
N ILE A 187 -22.77 15.56 -12.56
CA ILE A 187 -23.09 14.73 -13.74
C ILE A 187 -24.04 15.50 -14.67
N GLY A 188 -24.02 15.15 -15.96
CA GLY A 188 -24.83 15.83 -16.98
C GLY A 188 -24.11 17.03 -17.63
N GLU A 189 -24.68 17.54 -18.72
CA GLU A 189 -24.07 18.59 -19.55
C GLU A 189 -23.87 19.92 -18.80
N LYS A 190 -24.61 20.16 -17.72
CA LYS A 190 -24.55 21.41 -16.94
C LYS A 190 -23.86 21.23 -15.59
N GLY A 191 -23.29 20.05 -15.30
CA GLY A 191 -22.64 19.76 -14.02
C GLY A 191 -23.61 19.73 -12.85
N GLU A 192 -24.79 19.15 -13.03
CA GLU A 192 -25.79 19.07 -11.98
C GLU A 192 -25.28 18.23 -10.79
N ASN A 193 -25.49 18.75 -9.58
CA ASN A 193 -25.07 18.06 -8.36
C ASN A 193 -26.00 16.88 -8.06
N CYS A 194 -25.44 15.67 -8.00
CA CYS A 194 -26.11 14.42 -7.64
C CYS A 194 -25.51 13.83 -6.36
N ARG A 195 -26.34 13.32 -5.45
CA ARG A 195 -25.85 12.62 -4.24
C ARG A 195 -25.44 11.19 -4.58
N THR A 196 -24.43 10.70 -3.90
CA THR A 196 -23.94 9.33 -4.07
C THR A 196 -24.62 8.36 -3.09
N SER A 197 -24.79 7.11 -3.52
CA SER A 197 -25.16 5.99 -2.67
C SER A 197 -24.04 5.66 -1.67
N SER A 198 -24.42 5.14 -0.50
CA SER A 198 -23.47 4.61 0.49
C SER A 198 -23.04 3.16 0.23
N GLU A 199 -23.73 2.45 -0.67
CA GLU A 199 -23.45 1.06 -1.01
C GLU A 199 -22.05 0.88 -1.62
N LEU A 200 -21.44 -0.29 -1.40
CA LEU A 200 -20.17 -0.65 -2.03
C LEU A 200 -20.39 -1.08 -3.49
N PHE A 201 -20.79 -0.13 -4.34
CA PHE A 201 -20.98 -0.39 -5.77
C PHE A 201 -19.68 -0.30 -6.56
N ALA A 202 -18.83 0.66 -6.23
CA ALA A 202 -17.58 0.93 -6.93
C ALA A 202 -16.45 1.27 -5.96
N ILE A 203 -15.23 0.99 -6.41
CA ILE A 203 -13.99 1.29 -5.69
C ILE A 203 -13.02 2.11 -6.56
N THR A 204 -11.94 2.62 -5.99
CA THR A 204 -10.93 3.40 -6.73
C THR A 204 -10.32 2.65 -7.91
N ALA A 205 -10.20 1.31 -7.85
CA ALA A 205 -9.78 0.51 -9.00
C ALA A 205 -10.70 0.70 -10.22
N ASP A 206 -12.00 0.90 -10.01
CA ASP A 206 -12.96 1.10 -11.10
C ASP A 206 -12.73 2.45 -11.78
N ALA A 207 -12.58 3.52 -10.99
CA ALA A 207 -12.28 4.86 -11.50
C ALA A 207 -10.98 4.85 -12.32
N TYR A 208 -9.89 4.30 -11.76
CA TYR A 208 -8.61 4.28 -12.45
C TYR A 208 -8.53 3.30 -13.61
N ARG A 209 -9.37 2.26 -13.63
CA ARG A 209 -9.55 1.39 -14.80
C ARG A 209 -10.26 2.12 -15.94
N VAL A 210 -11.23 2.99 -15.63
CA VAL A 210 -11.96 3.82 -16.61
C VAL A 210 -11.10 4.93 -17.17
N LEU A 211 -10.34 5.61 -16.32
CA LEU A 211 -9.40 6.67 -16.69
C LEU A 211 -8.12 6.15 -17.40
N GLY A 212 -7.90 4.83 -17.40
CA GLY A 212 -6.76 4.21 -18.08
C GLY A 212 -5.44 4.23 -17.29
N TYR A 213 -5.47 4.63 -16.01
CA TYR A 213 -4.30 4.53 -15.11
C TYR A 213 -4.01 3.09 -14.68
N LEU A 214 -5.01 2.21 -14.73
CA LEU A 214 -4.85 0.78 -14.48
C LEU A 214 -5.17 -0.03 -15.73
N ASN A 215 -4.27 -0.96 -16.07
CA ASN A 215 -4.62 -2.05 -16.95
C ASN A 215 -5.35 -3.16 -16.17
N LYS A 216 -5.71 -4.24 -16.86
CA LYS A 216 -6.44 -5.36 -16.27
C LYS A 216 -5.62 -6.11 -15.20
N ASP A 217 -4.31 -6.24 -15.41
CA ASP A 217 -3.39 -6.97 -14.53
C ASP A 217 -2.99 -6.15 -13.29
N ASP A 218 -3.18 -4.82 -13.34
CA ASP A 218 -3.03 -3.93 -12.18
C ASP A 218 -4.25 -4.01 -11.23
N TYR A 219 -5.44 -4.40 -11.73
CA TYR A 219 -6.65 -4.61 -10.92
C TYR A 219 -6.58 -5.95 -10.16
N ARG A 220 -5.69 -6.01 -9.17
CA ARG A 220 -5.36 -7.26 -8.44
C ARG A 220 -6.29 -7.59 -7.28
N CYS A 221 -7.24 -6.73 -6.93
CA CYS A 221 -8.26 -7.01 -5.92
C CYS A 221 -9.55 -7.60 -6.54
N GLU A 222 -10.42 -8.14 -5.69
CA GLU A 222 -11.78 -8.55 -6.08
C GLU A 222 -12.60 -7.29 -6.44
N SER A 223 -13.35 -7.32 -7.54
CA SER A 223 -14.32 -6.26 -7.82
C SER A 223 -15.52 -6.36 -6.86
N PRO A 224 -16.23 -5.26 -6.55
CA PRO A 224 -17.39 -5.28 -5.66
C PRO A 224 -18.48 -6.30 -6.06
N ASP A 225 -18.67 -6.50 -7.36
CA ASP A 225 -19.62 -7.45 -7.94
C ASP A 225 -18.98 -8.76 -8.43
N SER A 226 -17.79 -9.11 -7.93
CA SER A 226 -17.03 -10.30 -8.36
C SER A 226 -17.82 -11.60 -8.27
N HIS A 227 -18.77 -11.71 -7.34
CA HIS A 227 -19.68 -12.85 -7.21
C HIS A 227 -20.54 -13.10 -8.45
N ALA A 228 -20.89 -12.05 -9.21
CA ALA A 228 -21.63 -12.17 -10.47
C ALA A 228 -20.78 -12.71 -11.63
N PHE A 229 -19.46 -12.82 -11.43
CA PHE A 229 -18.47 -13.25 -12.41
C PHE A 229 -17.66 -14.46 -11.95
N ALA A 230 -18.22 -15.32 -11.10
CA ALA A 230 -17.55 -16.54 -10.66
C ALA A 230 -17.08 -17.38 -11.87
N GLY A 231 -15.78 -17.69 -11.92
CA GLY A 231 -15.14 -18.39 -13.05
C GLY A 231 -14.84 -17.51 -14.27
N ARG A 232 -15.15 -16.21 -14.22
CA ARG A 232 -14.91 -15.20 -15.27
C ARG A 232 -14.47 -13.87 -14.65
N GLU A 233 -13.68 -13.92 -13.58
CA GLU A 233 -13.27 -12.74 -12.78
C GLU A 233 -12.58 -11.68 -13.64
N ASN A 234 -11.89 -12.13 -14.68
CA ASN A 234 -11.27 -11.32 -15.69
C ASN A 234 -12.25 -10.40 -16.45
N GLU A 235 -13.48 -10.82 -16.67
CA GLU A 235 -14.53 -10.02 -17.30
C GLU A 235 -15.05 -8.94 -16.34
N GLY A 236 -15.19 -9.29 -15.05
CA GLY A 236 -15.59 -8.35 -14.00
C GLY A 236 -14.65 -7.16 -13.83
N LYS A 237 -13.38 -7.30 -14.24
CA LYS A 237 -12.33 -6.25 -14.18
C LYS A 237 -12.14 -5.48 -15.50
N SER A 238 -13.01 -5.70 -16.48
CA SER A 238 -13.01 -4.94 -17.74
C SER A 238 -13.38 -3.47 -17.52
N ARG A 239 -12.97 -2.59 -18.45
CA ARG A 239 -13.37 -1.17 -18.44
C ARG A 239 -14.89 -1.02 -18.39
N ILE A 240 -15.61 -1.76 -19.23
CA ILE A 240 -17.07 -1.68 -19.29
C ILE A 240 -17.75 -2.13 -17.98
N SER A 241 -17.20 -3.14 -17.30
CA SER A 241 -17.73 -3.58 -16.00
C SER A 241 -17.45 -2.57 -14.90
N ALA A 242 -16.28 -1.93 -14.91
CA ALA A 242 -15.98 -0.80 -14.03
C ALA A 242 -16.93 0.38 -14.26
N MET A 243 -17.26 0.70 -15.52
CA MET A 243 -18.21 1.77 -15.86
C MET A 243 -19.61 1.48 -15.32
N ARG A 244 -20.10 0.24 -15.47
CA ARG A 244 -21.38 -0.20 -14.89
C ARG A 244 -21.41 -0.04 -13.37
N ARG A 245 -20.31 -0.37 -12.68
CA ARG A 245 -20.19 -0.16 -11.23
C ARG A 245 -20.21 1.32 -10.85
N LEU A 246 -19.50 2.18 -11.59
CA LEU A 246 -19.50 3.62 -11.35
C LEU A 246 -20.89 4.24 -11.56
N ALA A 247 -21.65 3.82 -12.57
CA ALA A 247 -23.01 4.32 -12.77
C ALA A 247 -23.94 4.04 -11.57
N ARG A 248 -23.78 2.86 -10.93
CA ARG A 248 -24.55 2.50 -9.73
C ARG A 248 -24.27 3.40 -8.52
N VAL A 249 -23.15 4.13 -8.50
CA VAL A 249 -22.85 5.09 -7.42
C VAL A 249 -23.92 6.17 -7.30
N VAL A 250 -24.58 6.52 -8.41
CA VAL A 250 -25.71 7.46 -8.44
C VAL A 250 -27.05 6.74 -8.63
N CYS A 251 -27.11 5.45 -8.31
CA CYS A 251 -28.28 4.58 -8.45
C CYS A 251 -28.81 4.46 -9.88
N CYS A 252 -27.93 4.60 -10.89
CA CYS A 252 -28.27 4.43 -12.30
C CYS A 252 -27.52 3.25 -12.93
N ASP A 253 -27.80 2.99 -14.19
CA ASP A 253 -26.97 2.18 -15.08
C ASP A 253 -26.31 2.99 -16.21
N LEU A 254 -25.51 2.30 -17.03
CA LEU A 254 -24.73 2.93 -18.08
C LEU A 254 -25.59 3.44 -19.25
N GLU A 255 -26.78 2.86 -19.46
CA GLU A 255 -27.71 3.30 -20.51
C GLU A 255 -28.39 4.62 -20.10
N GLU A 256 -28.63 4.83 -18.80
CA GLU A 256 -29.26 6.03 -18.28
C GLU A 256 -28.35 7.27 -18.30
N ILE A 257 -27.10 7.16 -17.83
CA ILE A 257 -26.21 8.33 -17.66
C ILE A 257 -25.12 8.45 -18.73
N GLY A 258 -24.93 7.41 -19.55
CA GLY A 258 -23.94 7.39 -20.62
C GLY A 258 -22.48 7.30 -20.16
N GLU A 259 -21.57 7.12 -21.11
CA GLU A 259 -20.14 6.96 -20.84
C GLU A 259 -19.49 8.24 -20.27
N ASP A 260 -19.85 9.41 -20.81
CA ASP A 260 -19.23 10.69 -20.44
C ASP A 260 -19.48 11.03 -18.97
N SER A 261 -20.71 10.84 -18.48
CA SER A 261 -21.03 11.04 -17.06
C SER A 261 -20.26 10.09 -16.16
N VAL A 262 -20.08 8.83 -16.58
CA VAL A 262 -19.29 7.85 -15.83
C VAL A 262 -17.81 8.22 -15.78
N VAL A 263 -17.25 8.71 -16.88
CA VAL A 263 -15.87 9.21 -16.92
C VAL A 263 -15.73 10.42 -16.01
N SER A 264 -16.68 11.36 -16.03
CA SER A 264 -16.69 12.52 -15.13
C SER A 264 -16.73 12.12 -13.64
N ILE A 265 -17.51 11.10 -13.28
CA ILE A 265 -17.48 10.55 -11.91
C ILE A 265 -16.08 10.02 -11.57
N ALA A 266 -15.43 9.30 -12.48
CA ALA A 266 -14.08 8.78 -12.26
C ALA A 266 -13.03 9.90 -12.12
N GLU A 267 -13.14 10.99 -12.89
CA GLU A 267 -12.28 12.18 -12.76
C GLU A 267 -12.44 12.82 -11.38
N GLN A 268 -13.67 13.00 -10.91
CA GLN A 268 -13.95 13.54 -9.58
C GLN A 268 -13.40 12.66 -8.44
N VAL A 269 -13.35 11.33 -8.62
CA VAL A 269 -12.67 10.43 -7.66
C VAL A 269 -11.19 10.77 -7.56
N LYS A 270 -10.52 10.93 -8.71
CA LYS A 270 -9.09 11.28 -8.75
C LYS A 270 -8.86 12.65 -8.12
N GLU A 271 -9.66 13.65 -8.48
CA GLU A 271 -9.59 15.00 -7.90
C GLU A 271 -9.73 14.97 -6.37
N ALA A 272 -10.68 14.19 -5.84
CA ALA A 272 -10.86 14.04 -4.41
C ALA A 272 -9.64 13.42 -3.71
N GLN A 273 -9.05 12.37 -4.28
CA GLN A 273 -7.82 11.75 -3.72
C GLN A 273 -6.62 12.70 -3.80
N VAL A 274 -6.45 13.41 -4.92
CA VAL A 274 -5.38 14.41 -5.08
C VAL A 274 -5.57 15.55 -4.08
N ALA A 275 -6.79 16.06 -3.91
CA ALA A 275 -7.08 17.15 -2.97
C ALA A 275 -6.79 16.76 -1.51
N GLU A 276 -7.16 15.54 -1.10
CA GLU A 276 -6.86 15.02 0.24
C GLU A 276 -5.35 14.89 0.48
N LEU A 277 -4.62 14.39 -0.52
CA LEU A 277 -3.15 14.29 -0.47
C LEU A 277 -2.49 15.67 -0.41
N VAL A 278 -2.94 16.61 -1.25
CA VAL A 278 -2.46 18.00 -1.28
C VAL A 278 -2.65 18.67 0.08
N ALA A 279 -3.79 18.47 0.74
CA ALA A 279 -4.03 19.02 2.08
C ALA A 279 -2.99 18.52 3.10
N SER A 280 -2.70 17.22 3.09
CA SER A 280 -1.71 16.60 3.98
C SER A 280 -0.29 17.07 3.64
N MET A 281 0.10 17.04 2.37
CA MET A 281 1.41 17.50 1.90
C MET A 281 1.65 18.99 2.20
N LYS A 282 0.63 19.84 2.01
CA LYS A 282 0.72 21.28 2.29
C LYS A 282 1.02 21.56 3.75
N SER A 283 0.35 20.84 4.66
CA SER A 283 0.61 20.93 6.11
C SER A 283 2.07 20.58 6.45
N MET A 284 2.58 19.46 5.91
CA MET A 284 3.96 19.01 6.15
C MET A 284 5.00 19.95 5.51
N LYS A 285 4.76 20.40 4.27
CA LYS A 285 5.60 21.37 3.56
C LYS A 285 5.74 22.67 4.34
N GLN A 286 4.65 23.20 4.89
CA GLN A 286 4.69 24.45 5.67
C GLN A 286 5.35 24.26 7.02
N LYS A 287 5.03 23.17 7.73
CA LYS A 287 5.53 22.91 9.08
C LYS A 287 7.04 22.63 9.11
N TYR A 288 7.56 21.95 8.10
CA TYR A 288 8.94 21.48 8.07
C TYR A 288 9.78 22.08 6.92
N GLU A 289 9.22 23.02 6.15
CA GLU A 289 9.89 23.70 5.03
C GLU A 289 10.41 22.76 3.92
N LEU A 290 9.73 21.62 3.74
CA LEU A 290 10.15 20.57 2.81
C LEU A 290 9.85 20.94 1.35
N LYS A 291 10.83 20.68 0.47
CA LYS A 291 10.77 21.05 -0.96
C LYS A 291 10.83 19.87 -1.93
N MET A 292 10.90 18.65 -1.40
CA MET A 292 10.95 17.41 -2.18
C MET A 292 9.92 16.41 -1.66
N VAL A 293 9.31 15.67 -2.58
CA VAL A 293 8.52 14.48 -2.32
C VAL A 293 9.15 13.29 -3.03
N VAL A 294 9.26 12.18 -2.30
CA VAL A 294 9.73 10.88 -2.81
C VAL A 294 8.55 9.92 -2.78
N SER A 295 8.21 9.32 -3.92
CA SER A 295 7.01 8.51 -4.08
C SER A 295 7.33 7.03 -4.32
N ALA A 296 6.60 6.16 -3.64
CA ALA A 296 6.59 4.72 -3.86
C ALA A 296 5.17 4.17 -4.03
N GLY A 297 5.09 2.90 -4.44
CA GLY A 297 3.83 2.21 -4.62
C GLY A 297 3.20 2.45 -5.99
N ILE A 298 1.91 2.13 -6.11
CA ILE A 298 1.18 2.11 -7.38
C ILE A 298 0.48 3.44 -7.72
N GLY A 299 0.49 4.40 -6.79
CA GLY A 299 -0.18 5.70 -6.93
C GLY A 299 0.74 6.87 -7.31
N ASP A 300 1.91 6.61 -7.92
CA ASP A 300 2.86 7.66 -8.34
C ASP A 300 2.19 8.80 -9.14
N PHE A 301 1.18 8.50 -9.94
CA PHE A 301 0.46 9.50 -10.74
C PHE A 301 -0.36 10.48 -9.87
N ILE A 302 -0.90 10.04 -8.72
CA ILE A 302 -1.60 10.91 -7.76
C ILE A 302 -0.58 11.81 -7.07
N VAL A 303 0.56 11.25 -6.66
CA VAL A 303 1.62 11.99 -5.97
C VAL A 303 2.24 13.04 -6.90
N LYS A 304 2.48 12.70 -8.17
CA LYS A 304 3.00 13.62 -9.17
C LYS A 304 2.08 14.83 -9.35
N GLU A 305 0.78 14.62 -9.48
CA GLU A 305 -0.19 15.70 -9.64
C GLU A 305 -0.28 16.58 -8.38
N ALA A 306 -0.33 15.96 -7.20
CA ALA A 306 -0.29 16.69 -5.93
C ALA A 306 1.00 17.51 -5.77
N ALA A 307 2.13 16.99 -6.25
CA ALA A 307 3.41 17.67 -6.21
C ALA A 307 3.44 18.90 -7.14
N ASP A 308 2.90 18.75 -8.35
CA ASP A 308 2.81 19.84 -9.34
C ASP A 308 1.91 20.98 -8.82
N LEU A 309 0.76 20.66 -8.22
CA LEU A 309 -0.14 21.63 -7.59
C LEU A 309 0.51 22.40 -6.43
N LEU A 310 1.44 21.77 -5.72
CA LEU A 310 2.16 22.38 -4.60
C LEU A 310 3.49 23.00 -4.99
N ASN A 311 3.93 22.88 -6.25
CA ASN A 311 5.26 23.27 -6.71
C ASN A 311 6.36 22.72 -5.76
N ILE A 312 6.37 21.40 -5.61
CA ILE A 312 7.37 20.64 -4.84
C ILE A 312 8.07 19.66 -5.78
N GLU A 313 9.38 19.47 -5.61
CA GLU A 313 10.16 18.56 -6.45
C GLU A 313 9.67 17.12 -6.27
N PHE A 314 9.42 16.40 -7.37
CA PHE A 314 8.92 15.02 -7.35
C PHE A 314 9.97 14.03 -7.82
N LEU A 315 10.20 12.99 -7.01
CA LEU A 315 11.04 11.84 -7.36
C LEU A 315 10.25 10.55 -7.20
N SER A 316 10.11 9.77 -8.28
CA SER A 316 9.51 8.44 -8.26
C SER A 316 10.58 7.38 -7.97
N LEU A 317 10.32 6.52 -6.98
CA LEU A 317 11.12 5.33 -6.75
C LEU A 317 10.96 4.30 -7.86
N SER A 318 9.82 4.27 -8.54
CA SER A 318 9.62 3.45 -9.74
C SER A 318 10.59 3.85 -10.86
N SER A 319 10.90 5.15 -11.01
CA SER A 319 11.90 5.62 -11.97
C SER A 319 13.34 5.34 -11.52
N ARG A 320 13.62 5.33 -10.21
CA ARG A 320 14.97 5.14 -9.65
C ARG A 320 15.38 3.68 -9.49
N TYR A 321 14.45 2.85 -9.03
CA TYR A 321 14.66 1.44 -8.67
C TYR A 321 13.90 0.47 -9.58
N GLY A 322 13.04 0.96 -10.47
CA GLY A 322 12.13 0.13 -11.26
C GLY A 322 10.80 -0.12 -10.57
N LYS A 323 9.77 -0.39 -11.37
CA LYS A 323 8.39 -0.61 -10.89
C LYS A 323 8.26 -1.78 -9.92
N GLU A 324 9.02 -2.85 -10.16
CA GLU A 324 8.98 -4.06 -9.32
C GLU A 324 9.46 -3.78 -7.90
N ILE A 325 10.62 -3.11 -7.74
CA ILE A 325 11.13 -2.70 -6.42
C ILE A 325 10.16 -1.73 -5.74
N SER A 326 9.66 -0.74 -6.48
CA SER A 326 8.71 0.26 -5.94
C SER A 326 7.44 -0.38 -5.39
N ALA A 327 6.90 -1.41 -6.06
CA ALA A 327 5.70 -2.13 -5.61
C ALA A 327 5.91 -2.95 -4.33
N VAL A 328 7.15 -3.35 -4.03
CA VAL A 328 7.51 -4.11 -2.82
C VAL A 328 8.41 -3.34 -1.85
N PHE A 329 8.40 -2.01 -1.93
CA PHE A 329 9.45 -1.20 -1.31
C PHE A 329 9.70 -1.44 0.18
N PRO A 330 8.68 -1.73 1.04
CA PRO A 330 8.94 -2.13 2.43
C PRO A 330 9.78 -3.40 2.59
N ALA A 331 9.52 -4.42 1.77
CA ALA A 331 10.30 -5.66 1.77
C ALA A 331 11.73 -5.40 1.28
N TYR A 332 11.89 -4.60 0.21
CA TYR A 332 13.22 -4.18 -0.25
C TYR A 332 13.98 -3.38 0.81
N ALA A 333 13.31 -2.46 1.49
CA ALA A 333 13.91 -1.61 2.50
C ALA A 333 14.39 -2.41 3.71
N VAL A 334 13.57 -3.32 4.24
CA VAL A 334 13.98 -4.18 5.36
C VAL A 334 15.13 -5.11 4.96
N THR A 335 15.18 -5.59 3.72
CA THR A 335 16.32 -6.36 3.20
C THR A 335 17.63 -5.55 3.25
N LYS A 336 17.61 -4.32 2.74
CA LYS A 336 18.80 -3.47 2.67
C LYS A 336 19.26 -2.99 4.05
N LEU A 337 18.33 -2.63 4.93
CA LEU A 337 18.66 -2.27 6.31
C LEU A 337 19.25 -3.47 7.08
N LEU A 338 18.74 -4.68 6.82
CA LEU A 338 19.28 -5.88 7.45
C LEU A 338 20.71 -6.15 6.96
N GLU A 339 20.94 -6.11 5.65
CA GLU A 339 22.26 -6.29 5.04
C GLU A 339 23.31 -5.32 5.63
N GLN A 340 22.94 -4.06 5.85
CA GLN A 340 23.79 -3.07 6.51
C GLN A 340 24.13 -3.39 7.97
N THR A 341 23.29 -4.16 8.67
CA THR A 341 23.53 -4.53 10.09
C THR A 341 24.59 -5.62 10.23
N PHE A 342 24.84 -6.38 9.15
CA PHE A 342 25.79 -7.50 9.10
C PHE A 342 27.05 -7.19 8.29
N SER A 343 27.16 -6.00 7.70
CA SER A 343 28.31 -5.54 6.90
C SER A 343 29.29 -4.71 7.74
#